data_AF-A0A2V8CNE8-F1
#
_entry.id   AF-A0A2V8CNE8-F1
#
_cell.length_a   1.000
_cell.length_b   1.000
_cell.length_c   1.000
_cell.angle_alpha   90.00
_cell.angle_beta   90.00
_cell.angle_gamma   90.00
#
_symmetry.space_group_name_H-M   'P 1'
#
loop_
_entity.id
_entity.type
_entity.pdbx_description
1 polymer ?
#
loop_
_entity_poly.entity_id
_entity_poly.type
_entity_poly.pdbx_seq_one_letter_code
_entity_poly.pdbx_strand_id
1 'polypeptide(L)' 'MKNDLVFVTRDGCVNTPDMLLNVDDALRALRLPLDYQVVNLGTLPPSDPRSGYPTPTVLYRNRDLFGMPEPVPPYPEPS' A
#
# COMPACT_ATOMS: atom_id res chain seq x y z
N MET A 1 14.68 -1.06 -1.39
CA MET A 1 13.26 -1.23 -1.80
C MET A 1 12.43 0.00 -1.47
N LYS A 2 12.85 0.81 -0.49
CA LYS A 2 12.09 1.92 0.12
C LYS A 2 11.26 2.83 -0.78
N ASN A 3 11.72 3.15 -1.99
CA ASN A 3 11.02 4.07 -2.88
C ASN A 3 10.19 3.34 -3.96
N ASP A 4 10.41 2.04 -4.13
CA ASP A 4 9.78 1.23 -5.18
C ASP A 4 8.61 0.42 -4.63
N LEU A 5 8.62 0.00 -3.36
CA LEU A 5 7.53 -0.77 -2.74
C LEU A 5 6.84 0.06 -1.65
N VAL A 6 5.53 0.20 -1.76
CA VAL A 6 4.70 0.96 -0.83
C VAL A 6 3.55 0.08 -0.36
N PHE A 7 3.46 -0.12 0.95
CA PHE A 7 2.33 -0.75 1.62
C PHE A 7 1.36 0.33 2.08
N VAL A 8 0.19 0.38 1.44
CA VAL A 8 -0.88 1.33 1.73
C VAL A 8 -1.87 0.68 2.68
N THR A 9 -2.14 1.32 3.82
CA THR A 9 -2.99 0.82 4.89
C THR A 9 -3.76 1.94 5.56
N ARG A 10 -4.59 1.62 6.55
CA ARG A 10 -5.17 2.57 7.51
C ARG A 10 -5.17 1.99 8.92
N ASP A 11 -5.34 2.85 9.91
CA ASP A 11 -5.52 2.41 11.29
C ASP A 11 -6.78 1.55 11.43
N GLY A 12 -6.70 0.49 12.24
CA GLY A 12 -7.83 -0.41 12.49
C GLY A 12 -8.20 -1.35 11.34
N CYS A 13 -7.46 -1.38 10.23
CA CYS A 13 -7.69 -2.37 9.18
C CYS A 13 -7.29 -3.77 9.65
N VAL A 14 -8.29 -4.65 9.83
CA VAL A 14 -8.11 -6.01 10.36
C VAL A 14 -7.19 -6.90 9.53
N ASN A 15 -7.10 -6.65 8.21
CA ASN A 15 -6.30 -7.45 7.28
C ASN A 15 -4.84 -6.97 7.15
N THR A 16 -4.50 -5.83 7.77
CA THR A 16 -3.16 -5.25 7.67
C THR A 16 -2.05 -6.15 8.24
N PRO A 17 -2.21 -6.76 9.43
CA PRO A 17 -1.18 -7.65 9.97
C PRO A 17 -0.85 -8.82 9.03
N ASP A 18 -1.87 -9.48 8.49
CA ASP A 18 -1.69 -10.63 7.59
C ASP A 18 -0.99 -10.22 6.28
N MET A 19 -1.40 -9.09 5.70
CA MET A 19 -0.78 -8.62 4.46
C MET A 19 0.67 -8.16 4.66
N LEU A 20 1.00 -7.53 5.81
CA LEU A 20 2.38 -7.18 6.14
C LEU A 20 3.27 -8.43 6.25
N LEU A 21 2.79 -9.47 6.94
CA LEU A 21 3.51 -10.74 7.03
C LEU A 21 3.78 -11.36 5.66
N ASN A 22 2.77 -11.35 4.77
CA ASN A 22 2.92 -11.86 3.41
C ASN A 22 3.95 -11.07 2.58
N VAL A 23 3.99 -9.74 2.71
CA VAL A 23 4.98 -8.90 2.04
C VAL A 23 6.38 -9.20 2.56
N ASP A 24 6.55 -9.28 3.88
CA ASP A 24 7.81 -9.62 4.52
C ASP A 24 8.33 -10.99 4.07
N ASP A 25 7.47 -12.01 4.05
CA ASP A 25 7.84 -13.37 3.65
C ASP A 25 8.21 -13.45 2.16
N ALA A 26 7.48 -12.75 1.29
CA ALA A 26 7.83 -12.65 -0.12
C ALA A 26 9.21 -11.99 -0.31
N LEU A 27 9.49 -10.89 0.39
CA LEU A 27 10.78 -10.21 0.31
C LEU A 27 11.92 -11.09 0.83
N ARG A 28 11.72 -11.81 1.95
CA ARG A 28 12.71 -12.78 2.46
C ARG A 28 12.98 -13.90 1.46
N ALA A 29 11.94 -14.49 0.86
CA ALA A 29 12.08 -15.55 -0.12
C ALA A 29 12.87 -15.09 -1.35
N LEU A 30 12.69 -13.83 -1.76
CA LEU A 30 13.42 -13.19 -2.86
C LEU A 30 14.81 -12.66 -2.46
N ARG A 31 15.21 -12.79 -1.19
CA ARG A 31 16.44 -12.21 -0.62
C ARG A 31 16.54 -10.69 -0.83
N LEU A 32 15.39 -10.02 -0.77
CA LEU A 32 15.28 -8.58 -0.89
C LEU A 32 15.24 -7.92 0.51
N PRO A 33 15.68 -6.66 0.64
CA PRO A 33 15.60 -5.97 1.92
C PRO A 33 14.16 -5.68 2.33
N LEU A 34 13.90 -5.68 3.65
CA LEU A 34 12.60 -5.36 4.27
C LEU A 34 12.43 -3.85 4.49
N ASP A 35 12.96 -3.02 3.59
CA ASP A 35 13.05 -1.57 3.76
C ASP A 35 11.96 -0.79 3.03
N TYR A 36 10.75 -1.35 2.85
CA TYR A 36 9.66 -0.72 2.09
C TYR A 36 8.91 0.38 2.86
N GLN A 37 8.21 1.26 2.14
CA GLN A 37 7.43 2.33 2.75
C GLN A 37 6.08 1.80 3.25
N VAL A 38 5.66 2.23 4.44
CA VAL A 38 4.28 2.05 4.93
C VAL A 38 3.59 3.42 4.92
N VAL A 39 2.41 3.49 4.32
CA VAL A 39 1.61 4.71 4.16
C VAL A 39 0.24 4.50 4.78
N ASN A 40 -0.13 5.38 5.71
CA ASN A 40 -1.47 5.44 6.27
C ASN A 40 -2.34 6.38 5.43
N LEU A 41 -3.38 5.84 4.79
CA LEU A 41 -4.33 6.60 3.98
C LEU A 41 -5.00 7.74 4.74
N GLY A 42 -5.29 7.57 6.04
CA GLY A 42 -5.90 8.61 6.86
C GLY A 42 -5.02 9.85 7.07
N THR A 43 -3.75 9.79 6.65
CA THR A 43 -2.80 10.92 6.74
C THR A 43 -2.50 11.58 5.40
N LEU A 44 -3.02 11.04 4.30
CA LEU A 44 -2.75 11.57 2.96
C LEU A 44 -3.65 12.76 2.62
N PRO A 45 -3.16 13.72 1.81
CA PRO A 45 -4.02 14.77 1.29
C PRO A 45 -5.07 14.18 0.32
N PRO A 46 -6.26 14.79 0.20
CA PRO A 46 -7.33 14.29 -0.69
C PRO A 46 -6.97 14.26 -2.18
N SER A 47 -5.88 14.92 -2.59
CA SER A 47 -5.38 14.91 -3.96
C SER A 47 -4.39 13.77 -4.24
N ASP A 48 -3.95 13.04 -3.22
CA ASP A 48 -3.02 11.93 -3.40
C ASP A 48 -3.75 10.73 -4.03
N PRO A 49 -3.33 10.23 -5.20
CA PRO A 49 -3.98 9.08 -5.84
C PRO A 49 -4.04 7.85 -4.96
N ARG A 50 -3.13 7.72 -3.99
CA ARG A 50 -3.12 6.57 -3.12
C ARG A 50 -4.39 6.49 -2.25
N SER A 51 -5.01 7.63 -1.95
CA SER A 51 -6.27 7.72 -1.20
C SER A 51 -7.45 6.98 -1.85
N GLY A 52 -7.39 6.74 -3.17
CA GLY A 52 -8.40 5.97 -3.87
C GLY A 52 -8.21 4.45 -3.80
N TYR A 53 -7.09 3.93 -3.29
CA TYR A 53 -6.90 2.49 -3.13
C TYR A 53 -7.64 1.97 -1.88
N PRO A 54 -8.19 0.75 -1.91
CA PRO A 54 -8.64 0.05 -0.71
C PRO A 54 -7.45 -0.29 0.19
N THR A 55 -7.73 -0.64 1.44
CA THR A 55 -6.70 -1.08 2.40
C THR A 55 -6.90 -2.54 2.79
N PRO A 56 -5.82 -3.34 2.89
CA PRO A 56 -4.45 -3.01 2.50
C PRO A 56 -4.23 -3.11 0.97
N THR A 57 -3.30 -2.32 0.43
CA THR A 57 -2.84 -2.38 -0.97
C THR A 57 -1.32 -2.33 -1.03
N VAL A 58 -0.71 -3.04 -1.98
CA VAL A 58 0.76 -3.02 -2.20
C VAL A 58 1.04 -2.44 -3.57
N LEU A 59 1.80 -1.35 -3.60
CA LEU A 59 2.21 -0.70 -4.84
C LEU A 59 3.68 -1.00 -5.12
N TYR A 60 3.99 -1.44 -6.33
CA TYR A 60 5.34 -1.51 -6.87
C TYR A 60 5.51 -0.48 -7.99
N ARG A 61 6.44 0.46 -7.82
CA ARG A 61 6.70 1.60 -8.73
C ARG A 61 5.41 2.36 -9.08
N ASN A 62 4.65 2.71 -8.05
CA ASN A 62 3.37 3.42 -8.13
C ASN A 62 2.25 2.69 -8.87
N ARG A 63 2.38 1.37 -9.09
CA ARG A 63 1.32 0.52 -9.67
C ARG A 63 0.92 -0.55 -8.68
N ASP A 64 -0.37 -0.87 -8.62
CA ASP A 64 -0.83 -1.99 -7.82
C ASP A 64 -0.13 -3.29 -8.24
N LEU A 65 0.40 -4.01 -7.26
CA LEU A 65 1.18 -5.22 -7.48
C LEU A 65 0.33 -6.37 -8.05
N PHE A 66 -0.98 -6.33 -7.83
CA PHE A 66 -1.94 -7.38 -8.24
C PHE A 66 -2.76 -6.99 -9.47
N GLY A 67 -2.44 -5.85 -10.11
CA GLY A 67 -3.03 -5.42 -11.38
C GLY A 67 -4.33 -4.63 -11.24
N MET A 68 -4.70 -4.15 -10.05
CA MET A 68 -5.82 -3.23 -9.89
C MET A 68 -5.54 -1.91 -10.64
N PRO A 69 -6.53 -1.35 -11.36
CA PRO A 69 -6.34 -0.07 -12.04
C PRO A 69 -6.01 1.05 -11.05
N GLU A 70 -5.22 2.02 -11.50
CA GLU A 70 -4.93 3.22 -10.74
C GLU A 70 -6.23 4.00 -10.48
N PRO A 71 -6.50 4.44 -9.23
CA PRO A 71 -7.67 5.23 -8.91
C PRO A 71 -7.71 6.52 -9.73
N VAL A 72 -8.92 6.90 -10.15
CA VAL A 72 -9.19 8.14 -10.88
C VAL A 72 -10.02 9.05 -9.99
N PRO A 73 -9.73 10.37 -9.90
CA PRO A 73 -10.49 11.27 -9.06
C PRO A 73 -11.96 11.40 -9.53
N PRO A 74 -12.90 11.74 -8.62
CA PRO A 74 -12.68 12.10 -7.22
C PRO A 74 -12.38 10.87 -6.34
N TYR A 75 -11.41 11.00 -5.44
CA TYR A 75 -11.10 9.95 -4.48
C TYR A 75 -12.08 10.01 -3.30
N PRO A 76 -12.53 8.86 -2.77
CA PRO A 76 -13.37 8.85 -1.58
C PRO A 76 -12.66 9.51 -0.41
N GLU A 77 -13.39 10.26 0.41
CA GLU A 77 -12.79 10.82 1.62
C GLU A 77 -12.33 9.69 2.55
N PRO A 78 -11.16 9.83 3.19
CA PRO A 78 -10.73 8.90 4.22
C PRO A 78 -11.81 8.81 5.31
N SER A 79 -12.32 7.60 5.56
CA SER A 79 -13.30 7.29 6.61
C SER A 79 -12.62 6.77 7.87
#